data_AF-A0A915CQG3-F1
#
_entry.id   AF-A0A915CQG3-F1
#
_cell.length_a   1.000
_cell.length_b   1.000
_cell.length_c   1.000
_cell.angle_alpha   90.00
_cell.angle_beta   90.00
_cell.angle_gamma   90.00
#
_symmetry.space_group_name_H-M   'P 1'
#
loop_
_entity.id
_entity.type
_entity.pdbx_description
1 polymer ?
#
loop_
_entity_poly.entity_id
_entity_poly.type
_entity_poly.pdbx_seq_one_letter_code
_entity_poly.pdbx_strand_id
1 'polypeptide(L)' 'MKTPKKKRRVITLEDKKKVIEPSEGKSLRELSKQLNMAQSTIMGILKKKPRLSMQSMKVGKPCELACSQ' A
#
# COMPACT_ATOMS: atom_id res chain seq x y z
N MET A 1 2.98 -3.83 -31.07
CA MET A 1 4.02 -4.22 -30.08
C MET A 1 3.39 -4.26 -28.69
N LYS A 2 3.40 -5.40 -27.98
CA LYS A 2 2.90 -5.45 -26.59
C LYS A 2 4.06 -5.14 -25.64
N THR A 3 3.99 -4.04 -24.91
CA THR A 3 4.98 -3.71 -23.88
C THR A 3 4.85 -4.65 -22.69
N PRO A 4 5.96 -5.11 -22.08
CA PRO A 4 5.91 -5.99 -20.94
C PRO A 4 5.26 -5.29 -19.73
N LYS A 5 4.28 -5.94 -19.11
CA LYS A 5 3.57 -5.40 -17.94
C LYS A 5 4.51 -5.43 -16.72
N LYS A 6 4.83 -4.27 -16.15
CA LYS A 6 5.62 -4.20 -14.90
C LYS A 6 4.86 -4.88 -13.76
N LYS A 7 5.57 -5.73 -13.00
CA LYS A 7 5.05 -6.37 -11.78
C LYS A 7 4.70 -5.28 -10.75
N ARG A 8 3.51 -5.36 -10.15
CA ARG A 8 3.09 -4.39 -9.11
C ARG A 8 3.88 -4.67 -7.83
N ARG A 9 4.35 -3.61 -7.19
CA ARG A 9 4.92 -3.69 -5.83
C ARG A 9 3.85 -4.22 -4.88
N VAL A 10 4.18 -5.26 -4.12
CA VAL A 10 3.32 -5.75 -3.04
C VAL A 10 3.45 -4.78 -1.87
N ILE A 11 2.32 -4.27 -1.39
CA ILE A 11 2.26 -3.32 -0.27
C ILE A 11 1.70 -4.07 0.93
N THR A 12 2.52 -4.24 1.95
CA THR A 12 2.14 -4.96 3.18
C THR A 12 1.18 -4.13 4.04
N LEU A 13 0.61 -4.75 5.07
CA LEU A 13 -0.22 -4.03 6.03
C LEU A 13 0.61 -3.04 6.87
N GLU A 14 1.85 -3.39 7.21
CA GLU A 14 2.76 -2.50 7.92
C GLU A 14 3.07 -1.23 7.12
N ASP A 15 3.31 -1.37 5.82
CA ASP A 15 3.49 -0.22 4.93
C ASP A 15 2.26 0.70 4.92
N LYS A 16 1.05 0.14 4.97
CA LYS A 16 -0.18 0.94 5.05
C LYS A 16 -0.32 1.65 6.40
N LYS A 17 0.09 1.02 7.51
CA LYS A 17 0.13 1.67 8.84
C LYS A 17 1.10 2.84 8.85
N LYS A 18 2.30 2.64 8.28
CA LYS A 18 3.31 3.71 8.11
C LYS A 18 2.83 4.88 7.25
N VAL A 19 1.85 4.67 6.38
CA VAL A 19 1.16 5.77 5.66
C VAL A 19 0.13 6.46 6.56
N ILE A 20 -0.67 5.67 7.30
CA ILE A 20 -1.82 6.17 8.06
C ILE A 20 -1.40 7.00 9.28
N GLU A 21 -0.43 6.55 10.07
CA GLU A 21 -0.03 7.24 11.30
C GLU A 21 0.50 8.67 11.06
N PRO A 22 1.48 8.89 10.16
CA PRO A 22 1.98 10.25 9.89
C PRO A 22 1.04 11.09 9.03
N SER A 23 -0.05 10.54 8.47
CA SER A 23 -0.98 11.30 7.62
C SER A 23 -1.74 12.38 8.36
N GLU A 24 -1.77 12.35 9.70
CA GLU A 24 -2.48 13.33 10.52
C GLU A 24 -1.70 14.65 10.67
N GLY A 25 -0.42 14.68 10.28
CA GLY A 25 0.42 15.88 10.34
C GLY A 25 1.34 16.11 9.15
N LYS A 26 1.38 15.21 8.15
CA LYS A 26 2.25 15.33 6.97
C LYS A 26 1.47 15.39 5.67
N SER A 27 1.99 16.15 4.72
CA SER A 27 1.42 16.24 3.38
C SER A 27 1.67 14.97 2.56
N LEU A 28 0.80 14.69 1.57
CA LEU A 28 0.97 13.57 0.63
C LEU A 28 2.34 13.57 -0.07
N ARG A 29 2.91 14.75 -0.29
CA ARG A 29 4.20 14.94 -0.95
C ARG A 29 5.36 14.51 -0.06
N GLU A 30 5.28 14.78 1.24
CA GLU A 30 6.26 14.29 2.23
C GLU A 30 6.16 12.78 2.42
N LEU A 31 4.94 12.24 2.51
CA LEU A 31 4.71 10.79 2.62
C LEU A 31 5.24 10.04 1.39
N SER A 32 5.06 10.62 0.20
CA SER A 32 5.58 10.07 -1.05
C SER A 32 7.10 9.96 -1.05
N LYS A 33 7.80 11.00 -0.58
CA LYS A 33 9.26 11.00 -0.45
C LYS A 33 9.74 10.04 0.63
N GLN A 34 9.09 10.02 1.79
CA GLN A 34 9.50 9.17 2.92
C GLN A 34 9.34 7.68 2.62
N LEU A 35 8.23 7.30 1.97
CA LEU A 35 7.88 5.89 1.75
C LEU A 35 8.24 5.39 0.35
N ASN A 36 8.81 6.26 -0.49
CA ASN A 36 9.09 5.99 -1.91
C ASN A 36 7.86 5.36 -2.61
N MET A 37 6.71 6.00 -2.44
CA MET A 37 5.44 5.58 -3.01
C MET A 37 4.82 6.70 -3.84
N ALA A 38 4.12 6.32 -4.91
CA ALA A 38 3.34 7.29 -5.67
C ALA A 38 2.22 7.89 -4.80
N GLN A 39 1.96 9.19 -4.99
CA GLN A 39 0.89 9.88 -4.28
C GLN A 39 -0.48 9.25 -4.50
N SER A 40 -0.72 8.70 -5.71
CA SER A 40 -1.94 7.95 -6.04
C SER A 40 -2.13 6.70 -5.18
N THR A 41 -1.04 5.98 -4.91
CA THR A 41 -1.02 4.81 -4.02
C THR A 41 -1.34 5.22 -2.59
N ILE A 42 -0.69 6.28 -2.09
CA ILE A 42 -0.92 6.81 -0.74
C ILE A 42 -2.38 7.24 -0.56
N MET A 43 -2.92 8.00 -1.51
CA MET A 43 -4.32 8.42 -1.49
C MET A 43 -5.29 7.23 -1.52
N GLY A 44 -4.97 6.18 -2.29
CA GLY A 44 -5.75 4.94 -2.30
C GLY A 44 -5.74 4.19 -0.97
N ILE A 45 -4.63 4.25 -0.23
CA ILE A 45 -4.51 3.69 1.12
C ILE A 45 -5.33 4.52 2.12
N LEU A 46 -5.22 5.84 2.08
CA LEU A 46 -5.95 6.75 2.99
C LEU A 46 -7.48 6.65 2.80
N LYS A 47 -7.96 6.57 1.56
CA LYS A 47 -9.39 6.33 1.29
C LYS A 47 -9.91 5.01 1.89
N LYS A 48 -9.02 4.03 2.08
CA LYS A 48 -9.34 2.72 2.67
C LYS A 48 -9.01 2.64 4.17
N LYS A 49 -8.53 3.73 4.80
CA LYS A 49 -8.25 3.83 6.25
C LYS A 49 -9.38 3.22 7.12
N PRO A 50 -10.68 3.52 6.92
CA PRO A 50 -11.74 2.96 7.76
C PRO A 50 -11.97 1.44 7.60
N ARG A 51 -11.54 0.85 6.47
CA ARG A 51 -11.63 -0.61 6.25
C ARG A 51 -10.42 -1.35 6.83
N LEU A 52 -9.26 -0.67 6.94
CA LEU A 52 -8.03 -1.21 7.49
C LEU A 52 -8.09 -1.34 9.03
N SER A 53 -8.72 -0.40 9.74
CA SER A 53 -8.93 -0.50 11.19
C SER A 53 -9.81 -1.70 11.57
N MET A 54 -10.79 -2.03 10.73
CA MET A 54 -11.68 -3.19 10.92
C MET A 54 -11.05 -4.52 10.47
N GLN A 55 -10.11 -4.50 9.50
CA GLN A 55 -9.42 -5.69 9.00
C GLN A 55 -8.37 -6.27 9.95
N SER A 56 -8.01 -5.55 11.03
CA SER A 56 -7.06 -6.08 12.03
C SER A 56 -7.55 -7.37 12.72
N MET A 57 -8.83 -7.74 12.56
CA MET A 57 -9.42 -8.96 13.16
C MET A 57 -9.69 -10.09 12.16
N LYS A 58 -9.57 -9.88 10.85
CA LYS A 58 -9.76 -10.93 9.83
C LYS A 58 -8.93 -10.59 8.60
N VAL A 59 -7.86 -11.35 8.37
CA VAL A 59 -7.26 -11.79 7.09
C VAL A 59 -5.76 -11.91 7.28
N GLY A 60 -5.15 -13.06 7.01
CA GLY A 60 -5.33 -13.85 5.80
C GLY A 60 -3.99 -13.76 5.08
N LYS A 61 -3.33 -14.92 5.00
CA LYS A 61 -1.94 -15.16 4.60
C LYS A 61 -1.51 -14.33 3.39
N PRO A 62 -0.24 -13.87 3.32
CA PRO A 62 0.29 -13.28 2.11
C PRO A 62 0.06 -14.26 0.95
N CYS A 63 -0.45 -13.74 -0.16
CA CYS A 63 -0.57 -14.49 -1.39
C CYS A 63 0.84 -14.73 -1.95
N GLU A 64 1.56 -15.68 -1.37
CA GLU A 64 2.54 -16.48 -2.11
C GLU A 64 1.74 -17.32 -3.09
N LEU A 65 1.54 -16.79 -4.30
CA LEU A 65 1.17 -17.62 -5.43
C LEU A 65 2.23 -17.43 -6.51
N ALA A 66 3.20 -18.35 -6.43
CA ALA A 66 3.73 -19.13 -7.53
C ALA A 66 3.83 -18.43 -8.90
N CYS A 67 5.06 -18.18 -9.31
CA CYS A 67 5.48 -18.42 -10.69
C CYS A 67 6.70 -19.35 -10.65
N SER A 68 6.43 -20.65 -10.49
CA SER A 68 7.21 -21.66 -11.20
C SER A 68 6.71 -21.67 -12.64
N GLN A 69 7.63 -21.53 -13.58
CA GLN A 69 7.67 -22.23 -14.87
C GLN A 69 9.08 -22.06 -15.42
#